data_AF-A0A5C6AAR4-F1
#
_entry.id   AF-A0A5C6AAR4-F1
#
_cell.length_a   1.000
_cell.length_b   1.000
_cell.length_c   1.000
_cell.angle_alpha   90.00
_cell.angle_beta   90.00
_cell.angle_gamma   90.00
#
_symmetry.space_group_name_H-M   'P 1'
#
loop_
_entity.id
_entity.type
_entity.pdbx_description
1 polymer ?
#
loop_
_entity_poly.entity_id
_entity_poly.type
_entity_poly.pdbx_seq_one_letter_code
_entity_poly.pdbx_strand_id
1 'polypeptide(L)'
;MFSAARRRLRLAVKRFLENTEIKYACGSGLAARKRYRSFGRFIKAFRNSATAETDYPLRLPHDYQYSDADPKSVVQPATPFGDSVDLTVGPSRSAAYAAWMTSDSNPRFAKVIANRLWKRAMGIGLIEPVDDLDSGDAVGDKRLLQYLTQLMRDVNYDLIKFQKILYRTELFQRRAVNFEIGDGQRFLYPGPRHRRMSAEQIWDSMGILIRADFDGTIAKKRETLGSRYKKNTYNTLRQLNDGEAILQRTEAVAELVASATEKTYEYRREFDKLAASKDDAAASRWLDKLLAENDRDLSKFSELTGNGDDPGPAKMAQTGFHNQRQALVRIATTKFPKLKDRYIKHFFHDTPGKIAAQARNDKKNAAIQNELKRLKATGDAAAVKRFQRALAHQEKTAGIKRASELGNPSPETHLLREMGQSDRELINNSRRESSIPLHLEFRNGSIVSQLNDPETQLWSHLRELDSNTAIIRSLYQQMLTRPPRPEELELLRPEFQSTTNDGIETTVWILLNTAEFVFLP
;
A
#
# COMPACT_ATOMS: atom_id res chain seq x y z
N MET A 1 -10.67 -7.95 -7.50
CA MET A 1 -11.95 -8.00 -6.76
C MET A 1 -12.18 -6.83 -5.80
N PHE A 2 -11.29 -6.49 -4.85
CA PHE A 2 -11.54 -5.40 -3.88
C PHE A 2 -11.48 -3.97 -4.44
N SER A 3 -10.74 -3.69 -5.52
CA SER A 3 -10.82 -2.38 -6.20
C SER A 3 -12.20 -2.17 -6.83
N ALA A 4 -12.81 -3.22 -7.38
CA ALA A 4 -14.18 -3.21 -7.89
C ALA A 4 -15.20 -3.02 -6.77
N ALA A 5 -15.02 -3.69 -5.62
CA ALA A 5 -15.87 -3.49 -4.45
C ALA A 5 -15.75 -2.06 -3.89
N ARG A 6 -14.54 -1.50 -3.76
CA ARG A 6 -14.28 -0.13 -3.33
C ARG A 6 -14.76 0.92 -4.34
N ARG A 7 -14.70 0.61 -5.64
CA ARG A 7 -15.23 1.45 -6.73
C ARG A 7 -16.76 1.42 -6.76
N ARG A 8 -17.38 0.26 -6.58
CA ARG A 8 -18.83 0.10 -6.37
C ARG A 8 -19.31 0.79 -5.08
N LEU A 9 -18.51 0.73 -4.01
CA LEU A 9 -18.70 1.47 -2.75
C LEU A 9 -18.79 2.97 -3.00
N ARG A 10 -17.77 3.51 -3.67
CA ARG A 10 -17.64 4.93 -3.99
C ARG A 10 -18.75 5.37 -4.92
N LEU A 11 -19.09 4.59 -5.94
CA LEU A 11 -20.22 4.89 -6.84
C LEU A 11 -21.56 4.84 -6.12
N ALA A 12 -21.78 3.89 -5.21
CA ALA A 12 -23.02 3.78 -4.46
C ALA A 12 -23.17 4.94 -3.45
N VAL A 13 -22.10 5.32 -2.75
CA VAL A 13 -22.08 6.50 -1.87
C VAL A 13 -22.24 7.79 -2.68
N LYS A 14 -21.60 7.91 -3.85
CA LYS A 14 -21.75 9.06 -4.75
C LYS A 14 -23.19 9.18 -5.25
N ARG A 15 -23.77 8.09 -5.78
CA ARG A 15 -25.19 8.03 -6.19
C ARG A 15 -26.15 8.32 -5.04
N PHE A 16 -25.85 7.84 -3.84
CA PHE A 16 -26.63 8.15 -2.65
C PHE A 16 -26.58 9.65 -2.34
N LEU A 17 -25.39 10.26 -2.29
CA LEU A 17 -25.20 11.70 -2.05
C LEU A 17 -25.80 12.60 -3.14
N GLU A 18 -25.84 12.12 -4.39
CA GLU A 18 -26.42 12.82 -5.55
C GLU A 18 -27.95 12.65 -5.62
N ASN A 19 -28.49 11.48 -5.27
CA ASN A 19 -29.95 11.21 -5.29
C ASN A 19 -30.67 11.72 -4.04
N THR A 20 -30.01 11.76 -2.90
CA THR A 20 -30.60 12.49 -1.78
C THR A 20 -30.41 13.97 -2.04
N GLU A 21 -31.50 14.71 -2.08
CA GLU A 21 -31.54 16.16 -1.98
C GLU A 21 -30.92 16.68 -0.66
N ILE A 22 -29.85 16.10 -0.09
CA ILE A 22 -29.20 16.57 1.15
C ILE A 22 -28.61 17.97 0.97
N LYS A 23 -28.27 18.38 -0.26
CA LYS A 23 -27.95 19.79 -0.58
C LYS A 23 -29.14 20.72 -0.28
N TYR A 24 -30.39 20.23 -0.35
CA TYR A 24 -31.63 20.98 -0.11
C TYR A 24 -32.31 20.66 1.24
N ALA A 25 -32.17 19.45 1.78
CA ALA A 25 -32.79 19.00 3.04
C ALA A 25 -32.11 19.57 4.30
N CYS A 26 -30.89 20.09 4.18
CA CYS A 26 -30.26 20.80 5.29
C CYS A 26 -30.86 22.20 5.52
N GLY A 27 -31.58 22.79 4.55
CA GLY A 27 -32.09 24.16 4.64
C GLY A 27 -30.98 25.23 4.66
N SER A 28 -31.33 26.47 4.97
CA SER A 28 -30.40 27.59 5.17
C SER A 28 -30.23 27.93 6.66
N GLY A 29 -29.09 28.52 7.06
CA GLY A 29 -28.84 28.97 8.43
C GLY A 29 -28.00 28.05 9.32
N LEU A 30 -28.01 28.30 10.64
CA LEU A 30 -27.09 27.66 11.60
C LEU A 30 -27.38 26.16 11.81
N ALA A 31 -28.66 25.77 11.77
CA ALA A 31 -29.12 24.39 11.91
C ALA A 31 -28.67 23.53 10.72
N ALA A 32 -28.76 24.06 9.49
CA ALA A 32 -28.24 23.45 8.27
C ALA A 32 -26.74 23.14 8.36
N ARG A 33 -25.96 24.12 8.83
CA ARG A 33 -24.51 23.98 9.03
C ARG A 33 -24.17 22.96 10.12
N LYS A 34 -25.05 22.76 11.11
CA LYS A 34 -24.87 21.75 12.16
C LYS A 34 -25.16 20.36 11.60
N ARG A 35 -26.28 20.17 10.87
CA ARG A 35 -26.61 18.92 10.16
C ARG A 35 -25.55 18.51 9.16
N TYR A 36 -25.09 19.43 8.31
CA TYR A 36 -24.02 19.16 7.33
C TYR A 36 -22.70 18.76 7.99
N ARG A 37 -22.30 19.43 9.09
CA ARG A 37 -21.10 19.05 9.86
C ARG A 37 -21.25 17.69 10.52
N SER A 38 -22.41 17.35 11.05
CA SER A 38 -22.69 16.05 11.63
C SER A 38 -22.73 14.94 10.58
N PHE A 39 -23.30 15.23 9.41
CA PHE A 39 -23.28 14.34 8.27
C PHE A 39 -21.83 14.07 7.83
N GLY A 40 -21.02 15.12 7.65
CA GLY A 40 -19.59 15.00 7.35
C GLY A 40 -18.78 14.21 8.39
N ARG A 41 -19.22 14.18 9.67
CA ARG A 41 -18.65 13.33 10.73
C ARG A 41 -19.10 11.88 10.60
N PHE A 42 -20.37 11.64 10.29
CA PHE A 42 -20.92 10.31 10.00
C PHE A 42 -20.23 9.67 8.80
N ILE A 43 -20.00 10.44 7.72
CA ILE A 43 -19.31 9.99 6.52
C ILE A 43 -17.80 10.30 6.53
N LYS A 44 -17.19 10.64 7.67
CA LYS A 44 -15.76 11.07 7.75
C LYS A 44 -14.81 10.04 7.15
N ALA A 45 -15.14 8.76 7.27
CA ALA A 45 -14.44 7.64 6.64
C ALA A 45 -14.32 7.78 5.10
N PHE A 46 -15.30 8.44 4.48
CA PHE A 46 -15.47 8.66 3.04
C PHE A 46 -15.22 10.10 2.61
N ARG A 47 -14.79 10.99 3.51
CA ARG A 47 -14.55 12.41 3.18
C ARG A 47 -13.65 12.59 1.95
N ASN A 48 -12.64 11.73 1.79
CA ASN A 48 -11.71 11.74 0.65
C ASN A 48 -12.21 10.87 -0.53
N SER A 49 -13.51 10.58 -0.59
CA SER A 49 -14.15 9.73 -1.60
C SER A 49 -15.47 10.29 -2.10
N ALA A 50 -15.98 11.34 -1.45
CA ALA A 50 -16.99 12.22 -2.00
C ALA A 50 -16.30 13.29 -2.85
N THR A 51 -16.71 13.41 -4.11
CA THR A 51 -16.38 14.53 -4.99
C THR A 51 -17.63 15.38 -5.09
N ALA A 52 -17.55 16.65 -4.72
CA ALA A 52 -18.64 17.60 -4.92
C ALA A 52 -18.27 18.52 -6.08
N GLU A 53 -19.18 18.68 -7.03
CA GLU A 53 -19.07 19.76 -8.01
C GLU A 53 -19.56 21.06 -7.36
N THR A 54 -18.76 22.11 -7.51
CA THR A 54 -19.08 23.45 -7.01
C THR A 54 -19.39 24.37 -8.18
N ASP A 55 -20.38 25.22 -7.99
CA ASP A 55 -20.73 26.28 -8.96
C ASP A 55 -19.89 27.54 -8.73
N TYR A 56 -19.07 27.55 -7.67
CA TYR A 56 -18.09 28.59 -7.43
C TYR A 56 -17.00 28.55 -8.50
N PRO A 57 -16.81 29.64 -9.28
CA PRO A 57 -15.76 29.71 -10.28
C PRO A 57 -14.38 29.68 -9.60
N LEU A 58 -13.47 28.86 -10.14
CA LEU A 58 -12.07 28.93 -9.76
C LEU A 58 -11.49 30.24 -10.31
N ARG A 59 -10.88 31.04 -9.44
CA ARG A 59 -10.26 32.31 -9.80
C ARG A 59 -8.77 32.25 -9.55
N LEU A 60 -7.98 32.89 -10.41
CA LEU A 60 -6.55 33.05 -10.18
C LEU A 60 -6.30 33.85 -8.89
N PRO A 61 -5.14 33.62 -8.24
CA PRO A 61 -4.73 34.41 -7.09
C PRO A 61 -4.73 35.92 -7.41
N HIS A 62 -4.84 36.73 -6.35
CA HIS A 62 -4.78 38.19 -6.46
C HIS A 62 -3.37 38.71 -6.83
N ASP A 63 -2.36 37.86 -6.71
CA ASP A 63 -0.94 38.08 -6.95
C ASP A 63 -0.41 37.25 -8.13
N TYR A 64 -1.27 36.81 -9.05
CA TYR A 64 -0.85 36.05 -10.24
C TYR A 64 0.12 36.87 -11.10
N GLN A 65 1.30 36.31 -11.41
CA GLN A 65 2.45 37.04 -11.96
C GLN A 65 2.70 36.82 -13.46
N TYR A 66 1.94 35.94 -14.11
CA TYR A 66 2.17 35.57 -15.50
C TYR A 66 1.32 36.42 -16.44
N SER A 67 1.83 36.69 -17.64
CA SER A 67 1.20 37.57 -18.64
C SER A 67 0.05 36.91 -19.41
N ASP A 68 -0.26 35.65 -19.15
CA ASP A 68 -1.30 34.88 -19.85
C ASP A 68 -2.71 35.10 -19.27
N ALA A 69 -2.83 35.72 -18.09
CA ALA A 69 -4.11 36.06 -17.49
C ALA A 69 -4.00 37.14 -16.40
N ASP A 70 -5.06 37.91 -16.19
CA ASP A 70 -5.13 38.89 -15.10
C ASP A 70 -5.38 38.23 -13.73
N PRO A 71 -4.90 38.82 -12.61
CA PRO A 71 -5.27 38.38 -11.27
C PRO A 71 -6.80 38.32 -11.05
N LYS A 72 -7.28 37.31 -10.31
CA LYS A 72 -8.71 37.03 -10.07
C LYS A 72 -9.56 36.67 -11.29
N SER A 73 -8.96 36.55 -12.47
CA SER A 73 -9.64 36.03 -13.66
C SER A 73 -10.18 34.62 -13.41
N VAL A 74 -11.30 34.29 -14.07
CA VAL A 74 -11.95 32.98 -13.93
C VAL A 74 -11.21 31.97 -14.80
N VAL A 75 -10.76 30.88 -14.19
CA VAL A 75 -10.12 29.77 -14.90
C VAL A 75 -11.19 28.92 -15.57
N GLN A 76 -11.16 28.88 -16.90
CA GLN A 76 -12.06 28.02 -17.67
C GLN A 76 -11.54 26.58 -17.67
N PRO A 77 -12.43 25.57 -17.58
CA PRO A 77 -12.02 24.18 -17.67
C PRO A 77 -11.47 23.88 -19.07
N ALA A 78 -10.29 23.27 -19.11
CA ALA A 78 -9.65 22.80 -20.34
C ALA A 78 -9.15 21.37 -20.17
N THR A 79 -8.99 20.65 -21.27
CA THR A 79 -8.30 19.37 -21.29
C THR A 79 -6.80 19.59 -21.19
N PRO A 80 -6.03 18.69 -20.55
CA PRO A 80 -4.57 18.80 -20.54
C PRO A 80 -3.93 18.67 -21.94
N PHE A 81 -4.69 18.15 -22.90
CA PHE A 81 -4.28 17.95 -24.28
C PHE A 81 -5.49 17.70 -25.19
N GLY A 82 -5.39 18.15 -26.44
CA GLY A 82 -6.36 17.82 -27.50
C GLY A 82 -7.68 18.58 -27.41
N ASP A 83 -8.72 17.99 -28.00
CA ASP A 83 -10.03 18.62 -28.19
C ASP A 83 -10.75 18.90 -26.86
N SER A 84 -11.64 19.88 -26.88
CA SER A 84 -12.52 20.20 -25.75
C SER A 84 -13.46 19.02 -25.44
N VAL A 85 -13.72 18.80 -24.14
CA VAL A 85 -14.74 17.83 -23.72
C VAL A 85 -16.11 18.48 -23.79
N ASP A 86 -17.04 17.83 -24.47
CA ASP A 86 -18.45 18.17 -24.34
C ASP A 86 -18.95 17.81 -22.93
N LEU A 87 -19.12 18.84 -22.10
CA LEU A 87 -19.55 18.70 -20.72
C LEU A 87 -21.04 18.37 -20.57
N THR A 88 -21.81 18.36 -21.66
CA THR A 88 -23.23 17.95 -21.66
C THR A 88 -23.40 16.43 -21.65
N VAL A 89 -22.34 15.68 -21.97
CA VAL A 89 -22.37 14.22 -22.02
C VAL A 89 -22.27 13.62 -20.61
N GLY A 90 -23.41 13.18 -20.07
CA GLY A 90 -23.49 12.48 -18.80
C GLY A 90 -23.97 13.36 -17.63
N PRO A 91 -24.09 12.78 -16.42
CA PRO A 91 -24.77 13.44 -15.30
C PRO A 91 -23.96 14.55 -14.62
N SER A 92 -22.69 14.75 -14.98
CA SER A 92 -21.79 15.66 -14.28
C SER A 92 -20.55 15.99 -15.13
N ARG A 93 -19.90 17.13 -14.87
CA ARG A 93 -18.66 17.52 -15.58
C ARG A 93 -17.55 16.49 -15.40
N SER A 94 -17.44 15.95 -14.19
CA SER A 94 -16.49 14.85 -13.90
C SER A 94 -16.80 13.58 -14.68
N ALA A 95 -18.08 13.26 -14.90
CA ALA A 95 -18.48 12.09 -15.67
C ALA A 95 -18.17 12.26 -17.16
N ALA A 96 -18.47 13.43 -17.72
CA ALA A 96 -18.13 13.80 -19.10
C ALA A 96 -16.62 13.68 -19.36
N TYR A 97 -15.80 14.28 -18.49
CA TYR A 97 -14.34 14.22 -18.61
C TYR A 97 -13.80 12.79 -18.48
N ALA A 98 -14.34 11.99 -17.54
CA ALA A 98 -13.93 10.60 -17.38
C ALA A 98 -14.26 9.76 -18.62
N ALA A 99 -15.44 9.98 -19.22
CA ALA A 99 -15.83 9.31 -20.46
C ALA A 99 -14.92 9.68 -21.62
N TRP A 100 -14.62 10.97 -21.81
CA TRP A 100 -13.67 11.45 -22.81
C TRP A 100 -12.26 10.89 -22.61
N MET A 101 -11.75 10.89 -21.37
CA MET A 101 -10.40 10.41 -21.06
C MET A 101 -10.20 8.94 -21.41
N THR A 102 -11.25 8.13 -21.28
CA THR A 102 -11.23 6.69 -21.58
C THR A 102 -11.85 6.34 -22.94
N SER A 103 -12.20 7.34 -23.74
CA SER A 103 -12.81 7.13 -25.07
C SER A 103 -11.80 6.54 -26.04
N ASP A 104 -12.26 5.69 -26.95
CA ASP A 104 -11.44 5.17 -28.06
C ASP A 104 -11.01 6.25 -29.05
N SER A 105 -11.75 7.37 -29.09
CA SER A 105 -11.39 8.56 -29.85
C SER A 105 -10.22 9.34 -29.22
N ASN A 106 -9.83 9.05 -27.97
CA ASN A 106 -8.70 9.70 -27.33
C ASN A 106 -7.38 9.12 -27.88
N PRO A 107 -6.62 9.86 -28.70
CA PRO A 107 -5.45 9.31 -29.37
C PRO A 107 -4.28 9.07 -28.41
N ARG A 108 -4.31 9.68 -27.21
CA ARG A 108 -3.21 9.58 -26.24
C ARG A 108 -3.27 8.32 -25.42
N PHE A 109 -4.43 7.92 -24.92
CA PHE A 109 -4.51 6.83 -23.95
C PHE A 109 -3.90 5.53 -24.48
N ALA A 110 -4.33 5.08 -25.66
CA ALA A 110 -3.80 3.89 -26.33
C ALA A 110 -2.30 4.03 -26.64
N LYS A 111 -1.86 5.19 -27.14
CA LYS A 111 -0.46 5.48 -27.49
C LYS A 111 0.45 5.42 -26.26
N VAL A 112 0.03 6.03 -25.15
CA VAL A 112 0.76 6.06 -23.87
C VAL A 112 0.99 4.63 -23.36
N ILE A 113 -0.10 3.84 -23.25
CA ILE A 113 0.00 2.51 -22.66
C ILE A 113 0.75 1.55 -23.57
N ALA A 114 0.57 1.64 -24.89
CA ALA A 114 1.32 0.86 -25.87
C ALA A 114 2.84 1.16 -25.77
N ASN A 115 3.23 2.45 -25.74
CA ASN A 115 4.64 2.83 -25.61
C ASN A 115 5.26 2.37 -24.27
N ARG A 116 4.51 2.47 -23.16
CA ARG A 116 4.96 2.01 -21.84
C ARG A 116 5.15 0.49 -21.78
N LEU A 117 4.23 -0.28 -22.35
CA LEU A 117 4.35 -1.74 -22.42
C LEU A 117 5.46 -2.16 -23.38
N TRP A 118 5.64 -1.45 -24.48
CA TRP A 118 6.76 -1.64 -25.39
C TRP A 118 8.09 -1.41 -24.69
N LYS A 119 8.30 -0.26 -24.02
CA LYS A 119 9.49 0.00 -23.20
C LYS A 119 9.68 -1.09 -22.14
N ARG A 120 8.60 -1.56 -21.52
CA ARG A 120 8.66 -2.66 -20.56
C ARG A 120 9.08 -3.99 -21.21
N ALA A 121 8.77 -4.26 -22.47
CA ALA A 121 9.20 -5.47 -23.15
C ALA A 121 10.62 -5.34 -23.73
N MET A 122 10.86 -4.30 -24.52
CA MET A 122 12.08 -4.10 -25.31
C MET A 122 13.18 -3.32 -24.58
N GLY A 123 12.87 -2.72 -23.42
CA GLY A 123 13.80 -1.95 -22.59
C GLY A 123 13.88 -0.46 -22.91
N ILE A 124 13.51 -0.05 -24.13
CA ILE A 124 13.49 1.36 -24.59
C ILE A 124 12.14 1.63 -25.25
N GLY A 125 11.58 2.82 -25.01
CA GLY A 125 10.34 3.29 -25.62
C GLY A 125 10.52 3.70 -27.09
N LEU A 126 9.44 3.63 -27.87
CA LEU A 126 9.40 4.22 -29.21
C LEU A 126 9.40 5.74 -29.15
N ILE A 127 8.90 6.30 -28.04
CA ILE A 127 9.07 7.69 -27.63
C ILE A 127 9.71 7.68 -26.24
N GLU A 128 10.77 8.46 -26.07
CA GLU A 128 11.42 8.71 -24.78
C GLU A 128 11.54 10.23 -24.57
N PRO A 129 11.35 10.71 -23.33
CA PRO A 129 10.97 9.94 -22.14
C PRO A 129 9.48 9.51 -22.17
N VAL A 130 9.15 8.37 -21.57
CA VAL A 130 7.76 7.81 -21.58
C VAL A 130 6.71 8.65 -20.82
N ASP A 131 7.16 9.63 -20.06
CA ASP A 131 6.36 10.59 -19.32
C ASP A 131 6.08 11.89 -20.10
N ASP A 132 6.88 12.20 -21.12
CA ASP A 132 6.67 13.35 -21.99
C ASP A 132 6.50 12.91 -23.46
N LEU A 133 5.24 12.73 -23.87
CA LEU A 133 4.90 12.37 -25.25
C LEU A 133 4.93 13.55 -26.22
N ASP A 134 5.05 14.78 -25.71
CA ASP A 134 4.97 16.03 -26.46
C ASP A 134 6.35 16.65 -26.72
N SER A 135 7.37 16.27 -25.93
CA SER A 135 8.78 16.68 -26.06
C SER A 135 9.42 16.46 -27.44
N GLY A 136 8.77 15.71 -28.34
CA GLY A 136 9.11 15.72 -29.75
C GLY A 136 10.45 15.09 -30.09
N ASP A 137 10.51 13.77 -30.14
CA ASP A 137 10.89 13.00 -31.34
C ASP A 137 10.73 11.50 -31.06
N ALA A 138 10.25 10.75 -32.05
CA ALA A 138 10.20 9.30 -31.92
C ALA A 138 11.63 8.75 -32.02
N VAL A 139 12.14 8.19 -30.92
CA VAL A 139 13.42 7.46 -30.90
C VAL A 139 13.32 6.18 -31.76
N GLY A 140 12.10 5.67 -31.95
CA GLY A 140 11.78 4.51 -32.80
C GLY A 140 10.90 4.84 -34.02
N ASP A 141 10.41 3.79 -34.67
CA ASP A 141 9.58 3.90 -35.88
C ASP A 141 8.14 4.37 -35.57
N LYS A 142 7.71 5.47 -36.22
CA LYS A 142 6.37 6.05 -36.10
C LYS A 142 5.27 5.11 -36.61
N ARG A 143 5.53 4.32 -37.67
CA ARG A 143 4.57 3.34 -38.22
C ARG A 143 4.32 2.20 -37.24
N LEU A 144 5.40 1.72 -36.61
CA LEU A 144 5.29 0.72 -35.55
C LEU A 144 4.47 1.24 -34.36
N LEU A 145 4.72 2.48 -33.93
CA LEU A 145 3.94 3.07 -32.84
C LEU A 145 2.44 3.18 -33.19
N GLN A 146 2.11 3.58 -34.42
CA GLN A 146 0.73 3.61 -34.91
C GLN A 146 0.10 2.21 -34.89
N TYR A 147 0.83 1.20 -35.38
CA TYR A 147 0.37 -0.20 -35.36
C TYR A 147 0.12 -0.69 -33.92
N LEU A 148 1.05 -0.47 -33.00
CA LEU A 148 0.89 -0.87 -31.60
C LEU A 148 -0.25 -0.13 -30.89
N THR A 149 -0.47 1.14 -31.26
CA THR A 149 -1.60 1.93 -30.76
C THR A 149 -2.92 1.35 -31.24
N GLN A 150 -3.02 0.97 -32.53
CA GLN A 150 -4.20 0.30 -33.07
C GLN A 150 -4.40 -1.08 -32.44
N LEU A 151 -3.33 -1.88 -32.32
CA LEU A 151 -3.38 -3.19 -31.69
C LEU A 151 -3.90 -3.14 -30.25
N MET A 152 -3.52 -2.11 -29.48
CA MET A 152 -4.03 -1.90 -28.13
C MET A 152 -5.55 -1.69 -28.11
N ARG A 153 -6.09 -0.96 -29.10
CA ARG A 153 -7.54 -0.78 -29.27
C ARG A 153 -8.21 -2.08 -29.73
N ASP A 154 -7.60 -2.79 -30.68
CA ASP A 154 -8.15 -4.04 -31.22
C ASP A 154 -8.28 -5.13 -30.14
N VAL A 155 -7.34 -5.20 -29.20
CA VAL A 155 -7.43 -6.09 -28.03
C VAL A 155 -8.29 -5.54 -26.89
N ASN A 156 -8.98 -4.41 -27.10
CA ASN A 156 -9.81 -3.71 -26.13
C ASN A 156 -9.10 -3.45 -24.80
N TYR A 157 -7.88 -2.91 -24.86
CA TYR A 157 -7.04 -2.59 -23.71
C TYR A 157 -6.72 -3.77 -22.78
N ASP A 158 -6.85 -5.01 -23.26
CA ASP A 158 -6.42 -6.21 -22.54
C ASP A 158 -4.89 -6.29 -22.54
N LEU A 159 -4.30 -5.82 -21.43
CA LEU A 159 -2.85 -5.78 -21.24
C LEU A 159 -2.21 -7.17 -21.31
N ILE A 160 -2.95 -8.24 -20.96
CA ILE A 160 -2.43 -9.61 -21.01
C ILE A 160 -2.34 -10.07 -22.46
N LYS A 161 -3.39 -9.87 -23.25
CA LYS A 161 -3.37 -10.20 -24.69
C LYS A 161 -2.30 -9.43 -25.43
N PHE A 162 -2.21 -8.11 -25.21
CA PHE A 162 -1.19 -7.27 -25.83
C PHE A 162 0.23 -7.74 -25.53
N GLN A 163 0.54 -8.00 -24.25
CA GLN A 163 1.86 -8.50 -23.83
C GLN A 163 2.15 -9.91 -24.38
N LYS A 164 1.16 -10.82 -24.42
CA LYS A 164 1.33 -12.14 -25.05
C LYS A 164 1.73 -12.02 -26.51
N ILE A 165 1.14 -11.08 -27.25
CA ILE A 165 1.51 -10.81 -28.64
C ILE A 165 2.94 -10.29 -28.70
N LEU A 166 3.28 -9.25 -27.92
CA LEU A 166 4.63 -8.67 -27.89
C LEU A 166 5.71 -9.71 -27.59
N TYR A 167 5.52 -10.54 -26.56
CA TYR A 167 6.49 -11.55 -26.15
C TYR A 167 6.60 -12.74 -27.10
N ARG A 168 5.68 -12.89 -28.05
CA ARG A 168 5.74 -13.92 -29.10
C ARG A 168 6.29 -13.38 -30.42
N THR A 169 6.63 -12.10 -30.50
CA THR A 169 7.29 -11.55 -31.69
C THR A 169 8.69 -12.13 -31.84
N GLU A 170 9.11 -12.35 -33.09
CA GLU A 170 10.50 -12.72 -33.37
C GLU A 170 11.48 -11.71 -32.77
N LEU A 171 11.14 -10.42 -32.84
CA LEU A 171 11.95 -9.35 -32.28
C LEU A 171 12.24 -9.54 -30.79
N PHE A 172 11.23 -9.86 -29.97
CA PHE A 172 11.44 -10.09 -28.54
C PHE A 172 12.24 -11.37 -28.26
N GLN A 173 12.08 -12.39 -29.10
CA GLN A 173 12.76 -13.69 -28.96
C GLN A 173 14.21 -13.68 -29.48
N ARG A 174 14.66 -12.58 -30.11
CA ARG A 174 16.07 -12.40 -30.49
C ARG A 174 16.96 -12.24 -29.27
N ARG A 175 18.26 -12.49 -29.47
CA ARG A 175 19.30 -12.27 -28.45
C ARG A 175 19.24 -10.83 -27.94
N ALA A 176 19.28 -10.67 -26.63
CA ALA A 176 19.31 -9.36 -26.01
C ALA A 176 20.61 -8.61 -26.35
N VAL A 177 20.52 -7.30 -26.51
CA VAL A 177 21.67 -6.44 -26.81
C VAL A 177 22.20 -5.72 -25.58
N ASN A 178 23.53 -5.63 -25.49
CA ASN A 178 24.26 -5.13 -24.31
C ASN A 178 25.03 -3.82 -24.54
N PHE A 179 24.82 -3.12 -25.66
CA PHE A 179 25.51 -1.85 -25.93
C PHE A 179 24.67 -0.64 -25.49
N GLU A 180 25.35 0.45 -25.14
CA GLU A 180 24.73 1.74 -24.85
C GLU A 180 24.41 2.49 -26.14
N ILE A 181 23.31 3.24 -26.13
CA ILE A 181 22.90 4.09 -27.25
C ILE A 181 23.43 5.48 -26.95
N GLY A 182 24.18 6.07 -27.87
CA GLY A 182 24.62 7.45 -27.74
C GLY A 182 23.44 8.42 -27.76
N ASP A 183 23.59 9.57 -27.10
CA ASP A 183 22.55 10.60 -27.06
C ASP A 183 22.08 10.99 -28.47
N GLY A 184 20.76 11.03 -28.67
CA GLY A 184 20.14 11.38 -29.95
C GLY A 184 20.18 10.29 -31.04
N GLN A 185 20.76 9.11 -30.78
CA GLN A 185 20.76 8.02 -31.75
C GLN A 185 19.44 7.23 -31.75
N ARG A 186 19.00 6.82 -32.94
CA ARG A 186 17.83 5.95 -33.09
C ARG A 186 18.14 4.53 -32.65
N PHE A 187 17.27 3.94 -31.84
CA PHE A 187 17.35 2.52 -31.54
C PHE A 187 16.60 1.71 -32.59
N LEU A 188 17.33 0.91 -33.38
CA LEU A 188 16.75 0.12 -34.48
C LEU A 188 16.19 -1.23 -34.03
N TYR A 189 16.12 -1.50 -32.73
CA TYR A 189 15.59 -2.74 -32.15
C TYR A 189 16.15 -4.01 -32.84
N PRO A 190 17.47 -4.28 -32.78
CA PRO A 190 18.01 -5.57 -33.20
C PRO A 190 17.47 -6.74 -32.35
N GLY A 191 17.11 -6.45 -31.10
CA GLY A 191 16.52 -7.34 -30.10
C GLY A 191 16.12 -6.54 -28.85
N PRO A 192 15.58 -7.18 -27.80
CA PRO A 192 15.32 -6.50 -26.55
C PRO A 192 16.64 -6.03 -25.91
N ARG A 193 16.61 -4.86 -25.24
CA ARG A 193 17.75 -4.40 -24.46
C ARG A 193 17.92 -5.27 -23.22
N HIS A 194 19.13 -5.73 -23.00
CA HIS A 194 19.50 -6.40 -21.77
C HIS A 194 19.42 -5.42 -20.60
N ARG A 195 18.79 -5.86 -19.50
CA ARG A 195 18.48 -4.99 -18.36
C ARG A 195 18.58 -5.77 -17.06
N ARG A 196 19.03 -5.08 -16.03
CA ARG A 196 18.96 -5.55 -14.66
C ARG A 196 17.50 -5.55 -14.17
N MET A 197 17.21 -6.47 -13.27
CA MET A 197 15.95 -6.48 -12.53
C MET A 197 15.82 -5.22 -11.68
N SER A 198 14.60 -4.74 -11.45
CA SER A 198 14.38 -3.65 -10.49
C SER A 198 14.64 -4.15 -9.07
N ALA A 199 14.92 -3.21 -8.15
CA ALA A 199 15.06 -3.49 -6.72
C ALA A 199 13.91 -4.36 -6.18
N GLU A 200 12.67 -4.03 -6.55
CA GLU A 200 11.49 -4.78 -6.13
C GLU A 200 11.47 -6.20 -6.68
N GLN A 201 11.87 -6.41 -7.93
CA GLN A 201 11.93 -7.74 -8.53
C GLN A 201 12.98 -8.62 -7.85
N ILE A 202 14.16 -8.05 -7.56
CA ILE A 202 15.24 -8.75 -6.85
C ILE A 202 14.78 -9.14 -5.44
N TRP A 203 14.26 -8.16 -4.69
CA TRP A 203 13.75 -8.35 -3.34
C TRP A 203 12.64 -9.41 -3.29
N ASP A 204 11.66 -9.32 -4.18
CA ASP A 204 10.55 -10.28 -4.22
C ASP A 204 11.05 -11.69 -4.60
N SER A 205 12.03 -11.80 -5.51
CA SER A 205 12.63 -13.10 -5.87
C SER A 205 13.34 -13.74 -4.68
N MET A 206 14.12 -12.97 -3.92
CA MET A 206 14.78 -13.45 -2.71
C MET A 206 13.77 -13.80 -1.61
N GLY A 207 12.73 -12.98 -1.44
CA GLY A 207 11.67 -13.22 -0.47
C GLY A 207 10.92 -14.53 -0.70
N ILE A 208 10.70 -14.93 -1.96
CA ILE A 208 10.12 -16.24 -2.34
C ILE A 208 11.04 -17.39 -1.94
N LEU A 209 12.35 -17.27 -2.19
CA LEU A 209 13.33 -18.30 -1.82
C LEU A 209 13.47 -18.44 -0.30
N ILE A 210 13.28 -17.35 0.46
CA ILE A 210 13.40 -17.36 1.91
C ILE A 210 12.12 -17.89 2.57
N ARG A 211 10.93 -17.45 2.13
CA ARG A 211 9.67 -17.71 2.85
C ARG A 211 8.68 -18.54 2.02
N ALA A 212 8.21 -19.64 2.60
CA ALA A 212 7.12 -20.45 2.04
C ALA A 212 5.81 -19.66 1.86
N ASP A 213 5.42 -18.89 2.89
CA ASP A 213 4.21 -18.03 2.88
C ASP A 213 4.58 -16.57 2.60
N PHE A 214 5.33 -16.33 1.52
CA PHE A 214 5.67 -14.97 1.06
C PHE A 214 4.43 -14.19 0.61
N ASP A 215 3.43 -14.90 0.09
CA ASP A 215 2.16 -14.39 -0.39
C ASP A 215 1.12 -14.15 0.72
N GLY A 216 1.12 -14.92 1.80
CA GLY A 216 0.02 -14.92 2.78
C GLY A 216 -0.09 -13.66 3.64
N THR A 217 0.94 -12.81 3.65
CA THR A 217 0.86 -11.46 4.24
C THR A 217 -0.13 -10.56 3.48
N ILE A 218 -0.26 -10.74 2.17
CA ILE A 218 -1.22 -10.04 1.32
C ILE A 218 -2.67 -10.33 1.74
N ALA A 219 -2.95 -11.56 2.18
CA ALA A 219 -4.30 -11.98 2.57
C ALA A 219 -4.67 -11.51 3.99
N LYS A 220 -3.74 -11.55 4.94
CA LYS A 220 -4.04 -11.37 6.38
C LYS A 220 -4.02 -9.90 6.87
N LYS A 221 -3.32 -8.99 6.20
CA LYS A 221 -3.17 -7.58 6.65
C LYS A 221 -4.15 -6.56 6.05
N ARG A 222 -5.03 -6.97 5.15
CA ARG A 222 -5.87 -6.02 4.38
C ARG A 222 -7.04 -5.40 5.15
N GLU A 223 -7.33 -5.85 6.38
CA GLU A 223 -8.31 -5.19 7.23
C GLU A 223 -7.61 -4.41 8.35
N THR A 224 -7.04 -3.25 8.00
CA THR A 224 -6.66 -2.26 9.01
C THR A 224 -7.91 -1.77 9.73
N LEU A 225 -7.79 -1.31 10.99
CA LEU A 225 -8.92 -0.69 11.70
C LEU A 225 -9.63 0.39 10.86
N GLY A 226 -8.86 1.21 10.11
CA GLY A 226 -9.41 2.22 9.22
C GLY A 226 -10.14 1.65 7.99
N SER A 227 -9.75 0.45 7.54
CA SER A 227 -10.45 -0.28 6.48
C SER A 227 -11.72 -0.96 7.01
N ARG A 228 -11.67 -1.51 8.24
CA ARG A 228 -12.84 -2.04 8.96
C ARG A 228 -13.89 -0.94 9.17
N TYR A 229 -13.47 0.23 9.65
CA TYR A 229 -14.32 1.41 9.79
C TYR A 229 -15.06 1.75 8.49
N LYS A 230 -14.32 1.90 7.39
CA LYS A 230 -14.90 2.21 6.07
C LYS A 230 -15.84 1.13 5.56
N LYS A 231 -15.53 -0.15 5.79
CA LYS A 231 -16.36 -1.28 5.35
C LYS A 231 -17.68 -1.33 6.13
N ASN A 232 -17.61 -1.21 7.45
CA ASN A 232 -18.76 -1.28 8.34
C ASN A 232 -19.71 -0.09 8.15
N THR A 233 -19.18 1.13 8.12
CA THR A 233 -19.98 2.32 7.82
C THR A 233 -20.61 2.24 6.42
N TYR A 234 -19.91 1.69 5.41
CA TYR A 234 -20.55 1.47 4.10
C TYR A 234 -21.70 0.47 4.16
N ASN A 235 -21.50 -0.69 4.79
CA ASN A 235 -22.54 -1.71 4.87
C ASN A 235 -23.79 -1.15 5.55
N THR A 236 -23.59 -0.33 6.57
CA THR A 236 -24.66 0.40 7.26
C THR A 236 -25.36 1.40 6.34
N LEU A 237 -24.61 2.24 5.64
CA LEU A 237 -25.16 3.17 4.64
C LEU A 237 -25.94 2.45 3.53
N ARG A 238 -25.47 1.28 3.10
CA ARG A 238 -26.14 0.46 2.08
C ARG A 238 -27.42 -0.22 2.59
N GLN A 239 -27.51 -0.50 3.89
CA GLN A 239 -28.73 -1.02 4.49
C GLN A 239 -29.78 0.08 4.68
N LEU A 240 -29.32 1.30 4.96
CA LEU A 240 -30.15 2.50 5.00
C LEU A 240 -30.44 2.97 3.56
N ASN A 241 -31.31 2.24 2.85
CA ASN A 241 -31.68 2.54 1.46
C ASN A 241 -32.65 3.75 1.32
N ASP A 242 -32.90 4.48 2.40
CA ASP A 242 -33.80 5.62 2.45
C ASP A 242 -33.09 6.86 3.03
N GLY A 243 -33.29 8.00 2.38
CA GLY A 243 -32.71 9.28 2.78
C GLY A 243 -33.21 9.75 4.15
N GLU A 244 -34.44 9.43 4.53
CA GLU A 244 -35.00 9.79 5.83
C GLU A 244 -34.29 9.06 6.98
N ALA A 245 -34.03 7.76 6.83
CA ALA A 245 -33.31 6.97 7.82
C ALA A 245 -31.86 7.48 8.03
N ILE A 246 -31.23 8.02 6.99
CA ILE A 246 -29.88 8.61 7.08
C ILE A 246 -29.92 9.99 7.73
N LEU A 247 -30.96 10.78 7.50
CA LEU A 247 -31.18 12.05 8.19
C LEU A 247 -31.40 11.83 9.68
N GLN A 248 -32.31 10.92 10.07
CA GLN A 248 -32.55 10.57 11.48
C GLN A 248 -31.27 10.12 12.19
N ARG A 249 -30.47 9.26 11.55
CA ARG A 249 -29.20 8.80 12.09
C ARG A 249 -28.16 9.92 12.19
N THR A 250 -28.17 10.85 11.23
CA THR A 250 -27.32 12.04 11.26
C THR A 250 -27.70 13.00 12.39
N GLU A 251 -28.99 13.16 12.66
CA GLU A 251 -29.49 13.95 13.77
C GLU A 251 -29.13 13.31 15.12
N ALA A 252 -29.28 12.00 15.27
CA ALA A 252 -28.82 11.27 16.45
C ALA A 252 -27.31 11.44 16.71
N VAL A 253 -26.48 11.42 15.64
CA VAL A 253 -25.05 11.73 15.75
C VAL A 253 -24.82 13.18 16.17
N ALA A 254 -25.61 14.12 15.65
CA ALA A 254 -25.51 15.54 15.98
C ALA A 254 -25.84 15.81 17.46
N GLU A 255 -26.90 15.18 17.97
CA GLU A 255 -27.33 15.25 19.37
C GLU A 255 -26.30 14.64 20.31
N LEU A 256 -25.84 13.42 20.01
CA LEU A 256 -24.80 12.77 20.80
C LEU A 256 -23.55 13.64 20.90
N VAL A 257 -23.08 14.21 19.78
CA VAL A 257 -21.89 15.05 19.80
C VAL A 257 -22.15 16.36 20.56
N ALA A 258 -23.33 16.96 20.44
CA ALA A 258 -23.67 18.16 21.19
C ALA A 258 -23.65 17.89 22.71
N SER A 259 -24.34 16.84 23.15
CA SER A 259 -24.37 16.41 24.56
C SER A 259 -22.97 16.05 25.06
N ALA A 260 -22.20 15.28 24.30
CA ALA A 260 -20.85 14.90 24.68
C ALA A 260 -19.91 16.10 24.80
N THR A 261 -20.05 17.11 23.93
CA THR A 261 -19.31 18.36 23.99
C THR A 261 -19.69 19.18 25.22
N GLU A 262 -20.98 19.30 25.54
CA GLU A 262 -21.47 19.99 26.74
C GLU A 262 -20.91 19.36 28.03
N LYS A 263 -21.03 18.04 28.17
CA LYS A 263 -20.40 17.29 29.27
C LYS A 263 -18.89 17.52 29.36
N THR A 264 -18.22 17.67 28.22
CA THR A 264 -16.77 17.95 28.22
C THR A 264 -16.45 19.33 28.80
N TYR A 265 -17.31 20.33 28.56
CA TYR A 265 -17.19 21.64 29.21
C TYR A 265 -17.50 21.56 30.70
N GLU A 266 -18.45 20.74 31.13
CA GLU A 266 -18.71 20.48 32.56
C GLU A 266 -17.48 19.86 33.23
N TYR A 267 -16.94 18.79 32.67
CA TYR A 267 -15.72 18.17 33.18
C TYR A 267 -14.55 19.15 33.26
N ARG A 268 -14.43 20.07 32.29
CA ARG A 268 -13.41 21.12 32.36
C ARG A 268 -13.63 22.06 33.55
N ARG A 269 -14.86 22.50 33.81
CA ARG A 269 -15.19 23.32 34.99
C ARG A 269 -14.96 22.56 36.30
N GLU A 270 -15.31 21.27 36.36
CA GLU A 270 -15.00 20.41 37.50
C GLU A 270 -13.50 20.32 37.74
N PHE A 271 -12.71 20.12 36.66
CA PHE A 271 -11.27 20.05 36.72
C PHE A 271 -10.65 21.37 37.21
N ASP A 272 -11.13 22.52 36.75
CA ASP A 272 -10.60 23.82 37.18
C ASP A 272 -10.76 24.02 38.70
N LYS A 273 -11.86 23.52 39.29
CA LYS A 273 -12.06 23.50 40.75
C LYS A 273 -11.14 22.47 41.43
N LEU A 274 -11.00 21.30 40.84
CA LEU A 274 -10.20 20.19 41.36
C LEU A 274 -8.70 20.47 41.33
N ALA A 275 -8.21 21.17 40.31
CA ALA A 275 -6.80 21.48 40.09
C ALA A 275 -6.23 22.44 41.16
N ALA A 276 -7.08 23.14 41.90
CA ALA A 276 -6.69 23.93 43.07
C ALA A 276 -6.45 23.03 44.31
N SER A 277 -7.03 21.84 44.34
CA SER A 277 -6.81 20.83 45.38
C SER A 277 -5.56 20.00 45.07
N LYS A 278 -4.80 19.60 46.09
CA LYS A 278 -3.68 18.63 45.96
C LYS A 278 -4.15 17.19 46.23
N ASP A 279 -5.43 16.90 46.01
CA ASP A 279 -6.03 15.60 46.30
C ASP A 279 -5.92 14.65 45.10
N ASP A 280 -4.87 13.81 45.12
CA ASP A 280 -4.62 12.78 44.12
C ASP A 280 -5.78 11.75 44.02
N ALA A 281 -6.48 11.46 45.12
CA ALA A 281 -7.55 10.47 45.16
C ALA A 281 -8.86 11.01 44.55
N ALA A 282 -9.16 12.30 44.76
CA ALA A 282 -10.26 12.98 44.08
C ALA A 282 -9.96 13.14 42.57
N ALA A 283 -8.72 13.51 42.21
CA ALA A 283 -8.27 13.58 40.82
C ALA A 283 -8.39 12.24 40.09
N SER A 284 -8.01 11.14 40.75
CA SER A 284 -8.13 9.79 40.17
C SER A 284 -9.58 9.39 39.93
N ARG A 285 -10.48 9.59 40.91
CA ARG A 285 -11.92 9.30 40.76
C ARG A 285 -12.56 10.12 39.64
N TRP A 286 -12.18 11.39 39.50
CA TRP A 286 -12.65 12.25 38.42
C TRP A 286 -12.16 11.76 37.05
N LEU A 287 -10.88 11.34 36.94
CA LEU A 287 -10.33 10.77 35.71
C LEU A 287 -11.02 9.46 35.31
N ASP A 288 -11.28 8.56 36.26
CA ASP A 288 -12.02 7.32 36.01
C ASP A 288 -13.44 7.62 35.48
N LYS A 289 -14.15 8.59 36.07
CA LYS A 289 -15.47 9.04 35.62
C LYS A 289 -15.43 9.62 34.20
N LEU A 290 -14.48 10.52 33.92
CA LEU A 290 -14.28 11.13 32.60
C LEU A 290 -14.04 10.07 31.51
N LEU A 291 -13.18 9.09 31.80
CA LEU A 291 -12.81 8.04 30.88
C LEU A 291 -13.95 7.06 30.62
N ALA A 292 -14.67 6.65 31.67
CA ALA A 292 -15.85 5.79 31.53
C ALA A 292 -16.92 6.45 30.66
N GLU A 293 -17.18 7.75 30.86
CA GLU A 293 -18.15 8.49 30.06
C GLU A 293 -17.66 8.69 28.61
N ASN A 294 -16.35 8.91 28.41
CA ASN A 294 -15.74 8.94 27.09
C ASN A 294 -15.90 7.62 26.34
N ASP A 295 -15.67 6.48 26.99
CA ASP A 295 -15.84 5.18 26.35
C ASP A 295 -17.31 4.88 26.03
N ARG A 296 -18.27 5.26 26.90
CA ARG A 296 -19.71 5.17 26.59
C ARG A 296 -20.13 5.99 25.38
N ASP A 297 -19.75 7.27 25.34
CA ASP A 297 -20.08 8.17 24.23
C ASP A 297 -19.42 7.69 22.91
N LEU A 298 -18.21 7.12 22.99
CA LEU A 298 -17.55 6.53 21.83
C LEU A 298 -18.23 5.26 21.34
N SER A 299 -18.68 4.37 22.23
CA SER A 299 -19.43 3.17 21.84
C SER A 299 -20.74 3.56 21.15
N LYS A 300 -21.50 4.50 21.73
CA LYS A 300 -22.73 5.01 21.11
C LYS A 300 -22.48 5.70 19.76
N PHE A 301 -21.38 6.45 19.64
CA PHE A 301 -20.97 7.01 18.35
C PHE A 301 -20.61 5.91 17.34
N SER A 302 -19.96 4.85 17.78
CA SER A 302 -19.58 3.71 16.94
C SER A 302 -20.82 2.98 16.40
N GLU A 303 -21.79 2.72 17.26
CA GLU A 303 -23.09 2.13 16.93
C GLU A 303 -23.85 2.99 15.89
N LEU A 304 -23.96 4.30 16.16
CA LEU A 304 -24.61 5.24 15.25
C LEU A 304 -23.89 5.35 13.90
N THR A 305 -22.56 5.18 13.86
CA THR A 305 -21.77 5.19 12.61
C THR A 305 -21.61 3.80 11.96
N GLY A 306 -22.31 2.78 12.47
CA GLY A 306 -22.40 1.48 11.82
C GLY A 306 -21.25 0.51 12.15
N ASN A 307 -20.55 0.72 13.25
CA ASN A 307 -19.37 -0.04 13.66
C ASN A 307 -19.61 -1.00 14.84
N GLY A 308 -20.86 -1.13 15.30
CA GLY A 308 -21.25 -1.98 16.42
C GLY A 308 -20.60 -1.53 17.73
N ASP A 309 -20.35 -2.48 18.64
CA ASP A 309 -19.82 -2.22 19.99
C ASP A 309 -18.32 -1.93 20.04
N ASP A 310 -17.60 -2.01 18.91
CA ASP A 310 -16.16 -1.72 18.88
C ASP A 310 -15.93 -0.19 18.87
N PRO A 311 -15.40 0.43 19.93
CA PRO A 311 -15.19 1.87 19.97
C PRO A 311 -13.92 2.29 19.20
N GLY A 312 -13.11 1.36 18.70
CA GLY A 312 -11.82 1.67 18.07
C GLY A 312 -11.91 2.53 16.81
N PRO A 313 -12.88 2.29 15.93
CA PRO A 313 -13.16 3.17 14.80
C PRO A 313 -13.62 4.57 15.23
N ALA A 314 -14.44 4.70 16.29
CA ALA A 314 -14.85 5.98 16.85
C ALA A 314 -13.66 6.77 17.45
N LYS A 315 -12.72 6.08 18.12
CA LYS A 315 -11.45 6.66 18.61
C LYS A 315 -10.60 7.23 17.47
N MET A 316 -10.61 6.56 16.30
CA MET A 316 -9.93 7.04 15.09
C MET A 316 -10.69 8.14 14.33
N ALA A 317 -12.00 8.25 14.53
CA ALA A 317 -12.79 9.32 13.95
C ALA A 317 -12.42 10.71 14.52
N GLN A 318 -11.53 10.80 15.53
CA GLN A 318 -11.05 12.05 16.12
C GLN A 318 -12.22 13.01 16.37
N THR A 319 -13.22 12.52 17.10
CA THR A 319 -14.37 13.36 17.44
C THR A 319 -13.87 14.51 18.32
N GLY A 320 -14.50 15.69 18.17
CA GLY A 320 -14.08 16.88 18.92
C GLY A 320 -14.10 16.63 20.43
N PHE A 321 -15.15 15.96 20.94
CA PHE A 321 -15.28 15.61 22.35
C PHE A 321 -14.19 14.64 22.81
N HIS A 322 -13.86 13.59 22.03
CA HIS A 322 -12.84 12.62 22.42
C HIS A 322 -11.47 13.28 22.58
N ASN A 323 -11.07 14.08 21.60
CA ASN A 323 -9.79 14.77 21.63
C ASN A 323 -9.70 15.76 22.80
N GLN A 324 -10.79 16.48 23.08
CA GLN A 324 -10.85 17.41 24.21
C GLN A 324 -10.76 16.68 25.56
N ARG A 325 -11.44 15.54 25.73
CA ARG A 325 -11.33 14.73 26.96
C ARG A 325 -9.95 14.12 27.14
N GLN A 326 -9.30 13.66 26.07
CA GLN A 326 -7.90 13.20 26.14
C GLN A 326 -6.93 14.33 26.50
N ALA A 327 -7.16 15.54 25.98
CA ALA A 327 -6.39 16.70 26.37
C ALA A 327 -6.57 17.01 27.88
N LEU A 328 -7.79 16.89 28.41
CA LEU A 328 -8.05 17.05 29.84
C LEU A 328 -7.32 15.99 30.68
N VAL A 329 -7.31 14.72 30.26
CA VAL A 329 -6.52 13.66 30.92
C VAL A 329 -5.04 14.07 30.98
N ARG A 330 -4.48 14.53 29.86
CA ARG A 330 -3.09 15.02 29.79
C ARG A 330 -2.85 16.16 30.77
N ILE A 331 -3.69 17.19 30.77
CA ILE A 331 -3.57 18.33 31.68
C ILE A 331 -3.65 17.88 33.14
N ALA A 332 -4.60 17.02 33.48
CA ALA A 332 -4.79 16.51 34.83
C ALA A 332 -3.55 15.75 35.32
N THR A 333 -3.00 14.84 34.54
CA THR A 333 -1.81 14.07 34.95
C THR A 333 -0.51 14.89 35.00
N THR A 334 -0.44 16.03 34.30
CA THR A 334 0.63 17.00 34.50
C THR A 334 0.50 17.70 35.85
N LYS A 335 -0.74 17.99 36.28
CA LYS A 335 -1.02 18.59 37.60
C LYS A 335 -0.92 17.60 38.76
N PHE A 336 -1.20 16.31 38.51
CA PHE A 336 -1.14 15.21 39.47
C PHE A 336 -0.15 14.12 38.98
N PRO A 337 1.17 14.32 39.13
CA PRO A 337 2.18 13.46 38.50
C PRO A 337 2.14 12.00 38.97
N LYS A 338 1.70 11.72 40.20
CA LYS A 338 1.56 10.36 40.72
C LYS A 338 0.56 9.50 39.93
N LEU A 339 -0.37 10.15 39.23
CA LEU A 339 -1.37 9.45 38.41
C LEU A 339 -0.88 9.16 36.99
N LYS A 340 0.27 9.73 36.58
CA LYS A 340 0.76 9.65 35.20
C LYS A 340 0.89 8.22 34.71
N ASP A 341 1.52 7.33 35.48
CA ASP A 341 1.77 5.95 35.07
C ASP A 341 0.49 5.13 34.95
N ARG A 342 -0.48 5.36 35.84
CA ARG A 342 -1.80 4.69 35.80
C ARG A 342 -2.58 5.03 34.52
N TYR A 343 -2.49 6.28 34.07
CA TYR A 343 -3.26 6.76 32.91
C TYR A 343 -2.41 6.89 31.63
N ILE A 344 -1.16 6.43 31.64
CA ILE A 344 -0.21 6.62 30.53
C ILE A 344 -0.70 6.04 29.20
N LYS A 345 -1.40 4.92 29.27
CA LYS A 345 -2.05 4.23 28.16
C LYS A 345 -3.12 5.06 27.45
N HIS A 346 -3.61 6.13 28.08
CA HIS A 346 -4.61 7.04 27.50
C HIS A 346 -3.98 8.24 26.78
N PHE A 347 -2.71 8.61 27.06
CA PHE A 347 -2.04 9.72 26.35
C PHE A 347 -1.72 9.40 24.91
N PHE A 348 -1.40 8.13 24.66
CA PHE A 348 -1.25 7.62 23.32
C PHE A 348 -2.61 7.15 22.88
N HIS A 349 -2.97 7.38 21.61
CA HIS A 349 -4.05 6.64 20.99
C HIS A 349 -3.63 5.17 20.96
N ASP A 350 -3.75 4.46 22.08
CA ASP A 350 -3.90 3.02 22.09
C ASP A 350 -5.24 2.76 21.45
N THR A 351 -5.20 2.83 20.12
CA THR A 351 -6.26 2.36 19.26
C THR A 351 -6.57 0.94 19.75
N PRO A 352 -7.85 0.55 19.85
CA PRO A 352 -8.24 -0.83 20.14
C PRO A 352 -7.57 -1.89 19.26
N GLY A 353 -6.91 -1.47 18.18
CA GLY A 353 -6.01 -2.29 17.37
C GLY A 353 -4.73 -2.71 18.08
N LYS A 354 -4.16 -1.93 19.00
CA LYS A 354 -3.05 -2.37 19.84
C LYS A 354 -3.51 -3.40 20.89
N ILE A 355 -4.66 -3.18 21.52
CA ILE A 355 -5.26 -4.14 22.47
C ILE A 355 -5.63 -5.45 21.74
N ALA A 356 -6.28 -5.35 20.57
CA ALA A 356 -6.60 -6.51 19.75
C ALA A 356 -5.35 -7.18 19.15
N ALA A 357 -4.29 -6.43 18.83
CA ALA A 357 -3.02 -6.99 18.40
C ALA A 357 -2.34 -7.76 19.53
N GLN A 358 -2.38 -7.22 20.76
CA GLN A 358 -1.88 -7.91 21.94
C GLN A 358 -2.63 -9.22 22.18
N ALA A 359 -3.97 -9.19 22.21
CA ALA A 359 -4.78 -10.41 22.38
C ALA A 359 -4.54 -11.46 21.29
N ARG A 360 -4.29 -11.03 20.04
CA ARG A 360 -3.91 -11.94 18.93
C ARG A 360 -2.53 -12.54 19.15
N ASN A 361 -1.56 -11.75 19.62
CA ASN A 361 -0.22 -12.21 19.93
C ASN A 361 -0.26 -13.22 21.10
N ASP A 362 -1.04 -12.94 22.15
CA ASP A 362 -1.21 -13.84 23.29
C ASP A 362 -1.80 -15.19 22.86
N LYS A 363 -2.83 -15.17 22.00
CA LYS A 363 -3.42 -16.39 21.42
C LYS A 363 -2.42 -17.16 20.54
N LYS A 364 -1.61 -16.47 19.74
CA LYS A 364 -0.54 -17.07 18.93
C LYS A 364 0.51 -17.74 19.83
N ASN A 365 0.94 -17.06 20.89
CA ASN A 365 1.94 -17.57 21.83
C ASN A 365 1.40 -18.80 22.58
N ALA A 366 0.14 -18.78 23.00
CA ALA A 366 -0.50 -19.94 23.62
C ALA A 366 -0.53 -21.16 22.68
N ALA A 367 -0.84 -20.96 21.40
CA ALA A 367 -0.83 -22.04 20.41
C ALA A 367 0.57 -22.63 20.21
N ILE A 368 1.61 -21.79 20.15
CA ILE A 368 3.01 -22.23 20.04
C ILE A 368 3.40 -23.08 21.26
N GLN A 369 3.04 -22.66 22.47
CA GLN A 369 3.34 -23.42 23.69
C GLN A 369 2.62 -24.76 23.75
N ASN A 370 1.37 -24.81 23.29
CA ASN A 370 0.62 -26.07 23.21
C ASN A 370 1.27 -27.06 22.23
N GLU A 371 1.72 -26.60 21.07
CA GLU A 371 2.39 -27.46 20.09
C GLU A 371 3.77 -27.94 20.60
N LEU A 372 4.54 -27.06 21.25
CA LEU A 372 5.79 -27.47 21.91
C LEU A 372 5.55 -28.55 22.97
N LYS A 373 4.48 -28.44 23.77
CA LYS A 373 4.11 -29.44 24.77
C LYS A 373 3.75 -30.77 24.10
N ARG A 374 2.98 -30.73 23.02
CA ARG A 374 2.62 -31.91 22.22
C ARG A 374 3.85 -32.61 21.64
N LEU A 375 4.75 -31.86 20.98
CA LEU A 375 5.97 -32.43 20.41
C LEU A 375 6.89 -33.02 21.48
N LYS A 376 7.06 -32.34 22.62
CA LYS A 376 7.81 -32.89 23.76
C LYS A 376 7.22 -34.20 24.29
N ALA A 377 5.89 -34.34 24.27
CA ALA A 377 5.23 -35.57 24.69
C ALA A 377 5.48 -36.76 23.75
N THR A 378 5.87 -36.54 22.49
CA THR A 378 6.23 -37.62 21.55
C THR A 378 7.60 -38.26 21.84
N GLY A 379 8.45 -37.61 22.64
CA GLY A 379 9.82 -38.05 22.88
C GLY A 379 10.81 -37.78 21.73
N ASP A 380 10.36 -37.30 20.57
CA ASP A 380 11.23 -36.94 19.45
C ASP A 380 11.92 -35.59 19.68
N ALA A 381 13.11 -35.62 20.26
CA ALA A 381 13.94 -34.44 20.48
C ALA A 381 14.33 -33.72 19.16
N ALA A 382 14.44 -34.45 18.05
CA ALA A 382 14.74 -33.86 16.76
C ALA A 382 13.54 -33.07 16.22
N ALA A 383 12.31 -33.57 16.39
CA ALA A 383 11.09 -32.83 16.04
C ALA A 383 10.95 -31.54 16.84
N VAL A 384 11.22 -31.56 18.15
CA VAL A 384 11.20 -30.34 18.99
C VAL A 384 12.23 -29.32 18.49
N LYS A 385 13.46 -29.76 18.20
CA LYS A 385 14.53 -28.89 17.69
C LYS A 385 14.21 -28.31 16.31
N ARG A 386 13.64 -29.11 15.39
CA ARG A 386 13.15 -28.63 14.08
C ARG A 386 12.07 -27.57 14.24
N PHE A 387 11.09 -27.80 15.10
CA PHE A 387 10.00 -26.84 15.33
C PHE A 387 10.51 -25.52 15.93
N GLN A 388 11.42 -25.56 16.91
CA GLN A 388 12.03 -24.36 17.48
C GLN A 388 12.86 -23.57 16.46
N ARG A 389 13.61 -24.26 15.59
CA ARG A 389 14.35 -23.62 14.48
C ARG A 389 13.41 -22.95 13.49
N ALA A 390 12.34 -23.65 13.06
CA ALA A 390 11.35 -23.09 12.16
C ALA A 390 10.64 -21.85 12.74
N LEU A 391 10.36 -21.83 14.05
CA LEU A 391 9.83 -20.64 14.73
C LEU A 391 10.81 -19.48 14.72
N ALA A 392 12.08 -19.72 15.09
CA ALA A 392 13.12 -18.70 15.07
C ALA A 392 13.32 -18.13 13.65
N HIS A 393 13.30 -18.99 12.63
CA HIS A 393 13.33 -18.58 11.23
C HIS A 393 12.13 -17.72 10.85
N GLN A 394 10.91 -18.13 11.23
CA GLN A 394 9.69 -17.38 10.96
C GLN A 394 9.72 -15.97 11.60
N GLU A 395 10.29 -15.85 12.80
CA GLU A 395 10.46 -14.57 13.49
C GLU A 395 11.53 -13.71 12.81
N LYS A 396 12.72 -14.26 12.51
CA LYS A 396 13.81 -13.58 11.81
C LYS A 396 13.36 -13.04 10.45
N THR A 397 12.54 -13.80 9.73
CA THR A 397 12.07 -13.44 8.38
C THR A 397 10.72 -12.73 8.37
N ALA A 398 10.09 -12.45 9.53
CA ALA A 398 8.79 -11.76 9.61
C ALA A 398 8.77 -10.36 8.97
N GLY A 399 9.95 -9.72 8.91
CA GLY A 399 10.17 -8.45 8.25
C GLY A 399 10.02 -8.52 6.73
N ILE A 400 10.41 -9.65 6.13
CA ILE A 400 10.47 -9.89 4.68
C ILE A 400 9.05 -10.07 4.15
N LYS A 401 8.61 -9.12 3.35
CA LYS A 401 7.29 -9.08 2.69
C LYS A 401 7.49 -8.60 1.28
N ARG A 402 6.49 -8.75 0.42
CA ARG A 402 6.60 -8.14 -0.91
C ARG A 402 6.93 -6.67 -0.87
N ALA A 403 7.73 -6.22 -1.83
CA ALA A 403 8.09 -4.81 -1.97
C ALA A 403 6.84 -3.91 -2.04
N SER A 404 5.76 -4.40 -2.67
CA SER A 404 4.47 -3.70 -2.74
C SER A 404 3.73 -3.56 -1.39
N GLU A 405 4.10 -4.33 -0.37
CA GLU A 405 3.58 -4.22 1.00
C GLU A 405 4.44 -3.36 1.92
N LEU A 406 5.66 -3.07 1.52
CA LEU A 406 6.57 -2.22 2.27
C LEU A 406 6.24 -0.74 2.03
N GLY A 407 6.69 0.12 2.95
CA GLY A 407 6.64 1.56 2.74
C GLY A 407 7.39 1.92 1.46
N ASN A 408 6.86 2.85 0.68
CA ASN A 408 7.50 3.31 -0.55
C ASN A 408 7.61 4.85 -0.53
N PRO A 409 8.83 5.41 -0.48
CA PRO A 409 10.12 4.70 -0.47
C PRO A 409 10.35 3.92 0.83
N SER A 410 11.17 2.86 0.77
CA SER A 410 11.67 2.18 1.96
C SER A 410 12.72 3.04 2.68
N PRO A 411 13.00 2.81 3.98
CA PRO A 411 14.07 3.52 4.70
C PRO A 411 15.41 3.39 3.98
N GLU A 412 16.28 4.40 4.09
CA GLU A 412 17.58 4.42 3.37
C GLU A 412 18.49 3.24 3.69
N THR A 413 18.39 2.67 4.90
CA THR A 413 19.13 1.48 5.32
C THR A 413 18.53 0.17 4.84
N HIS A 414 17.41 0.21 4.12
CA HIS A 414 16.73 -0.97 3.63
C HIS A 414 17.32 -1.40 2.28
N LEU A 415 17.52 -2.71 2.09
CA LEU A 415 18.10 -3.29 0.87
C LEU A 415 17.44 -2.78 -0.43
N LEU A 416 16.11 -2.61 -0.45
CA LEU A 416 15.41 -1.99 -1.59
C LEU A 416 16.00 -0.64 -2.03
N ARG A 417 16.40 0.22 -1.09
CA ARG A 417 17.02 1.51 -1.38
C ARG A 417 18.43 1.35 -1.95
N GLU A 418 19.22 0.46 -1.37
CA GLU A 418 20.56 0.11 -1.86
C GLU A 418 20.52 -0.49 -3.28
N MET A 419 19.47 -1.26 -3.59
CA MET A 419 19.20 -1.83 -4.92
C MET A 419 18.65 -0.81 -5.93
N GLY A 420 18.47 0.45 -5.56
CA GLY A 420 18.04 1.50 -6.47
C GLY A 420 16.53 1.72 -6.57
N GLN A 421 15.74 1.32 -5.57
CA GLN A 421 14.33 1.74 -5.47
C GLN A 421 14.21 3.27 -5.56
N SER A 422 13.22 3.77 -6.29
CA SER A 422 12.96 5.21 -6.40
C SER A 422 12.64 5.84 -5.05
N ASP A 423 13.19 7.03 -4.80
CA ASP A 423 12.87 7.87 -3.64
C ASP A 423 11.47 8.51 -3.73
N ARG A 424 10.88 8.50 -4.94
CA ARG A 424 9.63 9.19 -5.28
C ARG A 424 9.67 10.70 -5.11
N GLU A 425 10.86 11.30 -5.05
CA GLU A 425 11.00 12.75 -5.11
C GLU A 425 10.92 13.23 -6.55
N LEU A 426 11.53 12.46 -7.46
CA LEU A 426 11.52 12.71 -8.89
C LEU A 426 10.86 11.55 -9.65
N ILE A 427 10.30 11.86 -10.82
CA ILE A 427 9.69 10.87 -11.72
C ILE A 427 10.77 9.91 -12.23
N ASN A 428 10.50 8.61 -12.15
CA ASN A 428 11.39 7.55 -12.62
C ASN A 428 12.81 7.57 -12.00
N ASN A 429 13.00 8.13 -10.80
CA ASN A 429 14.29 8.20 -10.12
C ASN A 429 14.75 6.86 -9.48
N SER A 430 14.43 5.73 -10.11
CA SER A 430 14.97 4.42 -9.73
C SER A 430 16.27 4.19 -10.45
N ARG A 431 17.27 3.65 -9.76
CA ARG A 431 18.54 3.27 -10.36
C ARG A 431 18.54 1.78 -10.68
N ARG A 432 19.26 1.43 -11.75
CA ARG A 432 19.51 0.03 -12.11
C ARG A 432 20.99 -0.27 -12.20
N GLU A 433 21.86 0.74 -12.09
CA GLU A 433 23.30 0.52 -12.08
C GLU A 433 23.77 -0.19 -10.82
N SER A 434 24.97 -0.75 -10.92
CA SER A 434 25.65 -1.36 -9.80
C SER A 434 26.16 -0.32 -8.83
N SER A 435 26.22 -0.68 -7.55
CA SER A 435 26.88 0.12 -6.54
C SER A 435 27.78 -0.76 -5.66
N ILE A 436 28.83 -0.18 -5.09
CA ILE A 436 29.72 -0.88 -4.15
C ILE A 436 28.92 -1.46 -2.96
N PRO A 437 28.00 -0.71 -2.32
CA PRO A 437 27.16 -1.27 -1.26
C PRO A 437 26.37 -2.51 -1.70
N LEU A 438 25.81 -2.50 -2.91
CA LEU A 438 25.07 -3.63 -3.43
C LEU A 438 25.94 -4.89 -3.58
N HIS A 439 27.19 -4.73 -4.04
CA HIS A 439 28.16 -5.82 -4.11
C HIS A 439 28.52 -6.39 -2.74
N LEU A 440 28.69 -5.51 -1.74
CA LEU A 440 28.97 -5.95 -0.38
C LEU A 440 27.79 -6.72 0.22
N GLU A 441 26.55 -6.30 -0.07
CA GLU A 441 25.38 -7.03 0.41
C GLU A 441 25.26 -8.43 -0.23
N PHE A 442 25.56 -8.59 -1.52
CA PHE A 442 25.55 -9.93 -2.14
C PHE A 442 26.78 -10.79 -1.83
N ARG A 443 27.82 -10.20 -1.26
CA ARG A 443 29.00 -10.94 -0.82
C ARG A 443 28.87 -11.41 0.62
N ASN A 444 28.54 -10.50 1.53
CA ASN A 444 28.58 -10.71 2.99
C ASN A 444 27.33 -10.16 3.71
N GLY A 445 26.30 -9.77 2.97
CA GLY A 445 25.13 -9.11 3.52
C GLY A 445 24.18 -10.04 4.26
N SER A 446 23.20 -9.40 4.88
CA SER A 446 22.18 -10.09 5.68
C SER A 446 21.33 -11.05 4.83
N ILE A 447 21.12 -10.71 3.56
CA ILE A 447 20.27 -11.49 2.66
C ILE A 447 20.89 -12.84 2.29
N VAL A 448 22.22 -12.89 2.10
CA VAL A 448 22.95 -14.13 1.82
C VAL A 448 22.88 -15.07 3.02
N SER A 449 23.12 -14.53 4.23
CA SER A 449 22.96 -15.28 5.48
C SER A 449 21.52 -15.79 5.68
N GLN A 450 20.51 -15.05 5.21
CA GLN A 450 19.12 -15.51 5.28
C GLN A 450 18.79 -16.58 4.24
N LEU A 451 19.36 -16.51 3.03
CA LEU A 451 19.19 -17.54 1.98
C LEU A 451 19.87 -18.85 2.35
N ASN A 452 21.01 -18.80 3.06
CA ASN A 452 21.71 -19.97 3.56
C ASN A 452 21.14 -20.53 4.88
N ASP A 453 20.06 -19.94 5.41
CA ASP A 453 19.36 -20.54 6.55
C ASP A 453 18.68 -21.84 6.08
N PRO A 454 19.00 -23.01 6.68
CA PRO A 454 18.45 -24.29 6.25
C PRO A 454 16.93 -24.38 6.36
N GLU A 455 16.27 -23.50 7.12
CA GLU A 455 14.81 -23.48 7.29
C GLU A 455 14.07 -22.64 6.23
N THR A 456 14.79 -22.10 5.24
CA THR A 456 14.19 -21.39 4.11
C THR A 456 13.40 -22.30 3.17
N GLN A 457 12.57 -21.68 2.33
CA GLN A 457 11.84 -22.38 1.27
C GLN A 457 12.77 -22.99 0.21
N LEU A 458 13.90 -22.34 -0.07
CA LEU A 458 14.93 -22.85 -0.97
C LEU A 458 15.46 -24.20 -0.46
N TRP A 459 15.89 -24.26 0.79
CA TRP A 459 16.51 -25.44 1.37
C TRP A 459 15.53 -26.58 1.65
N SER A 460 14.27 -26.27 1.98
CA SER A 460 13.26 -27.30 2.27
C SER A 460 13.08 -28.25 1.08
N HIS A 461 13.06 -27.71 -0.14
CA HIS A 461 12.96 -28.52 -1.36
C HIS A 461 14.24 -29.32 -1.65
N LEU A 462 15.42 -28.77 -1.34
CA LEU A 462 16.70 -29.46 -1.61
C LEU A 462 16.90 -30.69 -0.70
N ARG A 463 16.36 -30.67 0.52
CA ARG A 463 16.44 -31.79 1.47
C ARG A 463 15.68 -33.04 1.01
N GLU A 464 14.72 -32.89 0.10
CA GLU A 464 13.93 -34.00 -0.46
C GLU A 464 14.63 -34.68 -1.65
N LEU A 465 15.80 -34.18 -2.07
CA LEU A 465 16.51 -34.66 -3.25
C LEU A 465 17.62 -35.65 -2.90
N ASP A 466 17.68 -36.75 -3.63
CA ASP A 466 18.56 -37.89 -3.33
C ASP A 466 19.99 -37.77 -3.90
N SER A 467 20.30 -36.73 -4.68
CA SER A 467 21.63 -36.60 -5.30
C SER A 467 22.12 -35.15 -5.44
N ASN A 468 23.44 -34.95 -5.33
CA ASN A 468 24.08 -33.65 -5.52
C ASN A 468 23.79 -33.07 -6.91
N THR A 469 23.70 -33.90 -7.95
CA THR A 469 23.32 -33.46 -9.30
C THR A 469 21.88 -32.96 -9.36
N ALA A 470 20.94 -33.63 -8.68
CA ALA A 470 19.56 -33.15 -8.58
C ALA A 470 19.48 -31.82 -7.80
N ILE A 471 20.27 -31.67 -6.74
CA ILE A 471 20.39 -30.43 -5.96
C ILE A 471 20.88 -29.28 -6.84
N ILE A 472 21.99 -29.46 -7.58
CA ILE A 472 22.51 -28.41 -8.49
C ILE A 472 21.45 -28.03 -9.53
N ARG A 473 20.79 -29.01 -10.16
CA ARG A 473 19.72 -28.75 -11.13
C ARG A 473 18.56 -27.97 -10.51
N SER A 474 18.16 -28.32 -9.29
CA SER A 474 17.10 -27.61 -8.56
C SER A 474 17.49 -26.19 -8.21
N LEU A 475 18.72 -25.95 -7.76
CA LEU A 475 19.26 -24.60 -7.50
C LEU A 475 19.21 -23.71 -8.76
N TYR A 476 19.69 -24.23 -9.89
CA TYR A 476 19.60 -23.55 -11.18
C TYR A 476 18.15 -23.25 -11.60
N GLN A 477 17.25 -24.22 -11.43
CA GLN A 477 15.85 -24.04 -11.78
C GLN A 477 15.15 -23.00 -10.88
N GLN A 478 15.46 -22.98 -9.58
CA GLN A 478 14.85 -22.06 -8.63
C GLN A 478 15.41 -20.64 -8.73
N MET A 479 16.72 -20.49 -8.98
CA MET A 479 17.39 -19.19 -9.01
C MET A 479 17.43 -18.60 -10.42
N LEU A 480 17.80 -19.39 -11.43
CA LEU A 480 17.98 -18.93 -12.82
C LEU A 480 16.84 -19.33 -13.76
N THR A 481 15.84 -20.09 -13.29
CA THR A 481 14.69 -20.54 -14.10
C THR A 481 15.04 -21.38 -15.33
N ARG A 482 16.23 -21.99 -15.34
CA ARG A 482 16.73 -22.87 -16.41
C ARG A 482 17.55 -24.02 -15.81
N PRO A 483 17.79 -25.12 -16.54
CA PRO A 483 18.76 -26.14 -16.11
C PRO A 483 20.21 -25.65 -16.28
N PRO A 484 21.18 -26.24 -15.53
CA PRO A 484 22.59 -26.00 -15.73
C PRO A 484 23.07 -26.59 -17.06
N ARG A 485 24.06 -25.94 -17.67
CA ARG A 485 24.80 -26.49 -18.81
C ARG A 485 25.73 -27.63 -18.32
N PRO A 486 26.11 -28.59 -19.19
CA PRO A 486 27.04 -29.67 -18.80
C PRO A 486 28.34 -29.13 -18.17
N GLU A 487 28.94 -28.10 -18.76
CA GLU A 487 30.15 -27.45 -18.26
C GLU A 487 29.98 -26.83 -16.85
N GLU A 488 28.82 -26.22 -16.60
CA GLU A 488 28.49 -25.63 -15.29
C GLU A 488 28.33 -26.71 -14.22
N LEU A 489 27.75 -27.85 -14.61
CA LEU A 489 27.57 -28.99 -13.72
C LEU A 489 28.91 -29.64 -13.34
N GLU A 490 29.84 -29.75 -14.29
CA GLU A 490 31.20 -30.23 -14.03
C GLU A 490 31.93 -29.29 -13.06
N LEU A 491 31.80 -27.97 -13.26
CA LEU A 491 32.49 -26.96 -12.45
C LEU A 491 32.01 -26.95 -10.99
N LEU A 492 30.74 -27.26 -10.72
CA LEU A 492 30.17 -27.26 -9.38
C LEU A 492 30.33 -28.59 -8.64
N ARG A 493 30.66 -29.68 -9.34
CA ARG A 493 30.80 -31.01 -8.70
C ARG A 493 31.83 -31.04 -7.56
N PRO A 494 33.02 -30.39 -7.68
CA PRO A 494 34.01 -30.38 -6.61
C PRO A 494 33.51 -29.74 -5.31
N GLU A 495 32.62 -28.74 -5.39
CA GLU A 495 32.09 -28.03 -4.22
C GLU A 495 31.26 -28.92 -3.29
N PHE A 496 30.76 -30.04 -3.79
CA PHE A 496 29.97 -31.02 -3.01
C PHE A 496 30.81 -32.17 -2.43
N GLN A 497 32.14 -32.09 -2.49
CA GLN A 497 33.03 -33.15 -1.99
C GLN A 497 33.21 -33.13 -0.46
N SER A 498 33.12 -31.97 0.19
CA SER A 498 33.26 -31.86 1.66
C SER A 498 31.97 -32.28 2.37
N THR A 499 30.92 -31.49 2.21
CA THR A 499 29.56 -31.78 2.68
C THR A 499 28.56 -31.27 1.66
N THR A 500 27.37 -31.89 1.60
CA THR A 500 26.29 -31.42 0.73
C THR A 500 25.86 -29.99 1.06
N ASN A 501 25.90 -29.60 2.34
CA ASN A 501 25.52 -28.25 2.76
C ASN A 501 26.51 -27.19 2.28
N ASP A 502 27.83 -27.44 2.41
CA ASP A 502 28.85 -26.52 1.91
C ASP A 502 28.71 -26.33 0.38
N GLY A 503 28.48 -27.43 -0.34
CA GLY A 503 28.24 -27.39 -1.78
C GLY A 503 27.00 -26.56 -2.15
N ILE A 504 25.92 -26.65 -1.36
CA ILE A 504 24.73 -25.80 -1.55
C ILE A 504 25.07 -24.33 -1.28
N GLU A 505 25.68 -24.01 -0.15
CA GLU A 505 26.02 -22.63 0.24
C GLU A 505 26.93 -21.97 -0.80
N THR A 506 27.98 -22.66 -1.24
CA THR A 506 28.88 -22.18 -2.29
C THR A 506 28.14 -22.02 -3.62
N THR A 507 27.30 -22.98 -4.01
CA THR A 507 26.53 -22.88 -5.27
C THR A 507 25.56 -21.70 -5.23
N VAL A 508 24.83 -21.49 -4.13
CA VAL A 508 23.93 -20.33 -3.94
C VAL A 508 24.73 -19.03 -4.06
N TRP A 509 25.89 -18.95 -3.41
CA TRP A 509 26.77 -17.78 -3.50
C TRP A 509 27.25 -17.52 -4.93
N ILE A 510 27.68 -18.56 -5.65
CA ILE A 510 28.10 -18.46 -7.05
C ILE A 510 26.94 -17.94 -7.90
N LEU A 511 25.76 -18.56 -7.81
CA LEU A 511 24.59 -18.20 -8.60
C LEU A 511 24.13 -16.76 -8.37
N LEU A 512 24.14 -16.29 -7.11
CA LEU A 512 23.85 -14.89 -6.76
C LEU A 512 24.88 -13.92 -7.34
N ASN A 513 26.12 -14.33 -7.48
CA ASN A 513 27.19 -13.46 -7.96
C ASN A 513 27.53 -13.68 -9.45
N THR A 514 26.80 -14.54 -10.17
CA THR A 514 27.04 -14.69 -11.61
C THR A 514 26.55 -13.47 -12.41
N ALA A 515 27.25 -13.19 -13.51
CA ALA A 515 26.84 -12.15 -14.47
C ALA A 515 25.47 -12.44 -15.13
N GLU A 516 24.98 -13.67 -15.06
CA GLU A 516 23.66 -14.03 -15.57
C GLU A 516 22.52 -13.46 -14.71
N PHE A 517 22.78 -13.26 -13.42
CA PHE A 517 21.90 -12.52 -12.52
C PHE A 517 22.13 -11.00 -12.55
N VAL A 518 23.16 -10.55 -13.28
CA VAL A 518 23.66 -9.17 -13.42
C VAL A 518 23.58 -8.37 -12.11
N PHE A 519 24.17 -8.92 -11.05
CA PHE A 519 24.46 -8.17 -9.82
C PHE A 519 25.88 -7.62 -9.78
N LEU A 520 26.75 -7.96 -10.74
CA LEU A 520 28.11 -7.46 -10.87
C LEU A 520 28.28 -6.67 -12.20
N PRO A 521 29.10 -5.59 -12.21
CA PRO A 521 29.45 -4.85 -13.42
C PRO A 521 30.13 -5.74 -14.46
#